data_AF-A0A927TK56-F1
#
_entry.id   AF-A0A927TK56-F1
#
_cell.length_a   1.000
_cell.length_b   1.000
_cell.length_c   1.000
_cell.angle_alpha   90.00
_cell.angle_beta   90.00
_cell.angle_gamma   90.00
#
_symmetry.space_group_name_H-M   'P 1'
#
loop_
_entity.id
_entity.type
_entity.pdbx_description
1 polymer ?
#
loop_
_entity_poly.entity_id
_entity_poly.type
_entity_poly.pdbx_seq_one_letter_code
_entity_poly.pdbx_strand_id
1 'polypeptide(L)'
;MNTKRKVFLIILSCLMLVSLYGIHLIKDNYRFGLELYSAVNKMSVQSMNLAYGIGYLEKEFANADWKNDNISSHAFDSALLSVRSSFGYENMPLLDDVSFRWNARFEELFRQTVNKDIDALERVFAREADEMSDLRKKLENMTNCFIDFRERYNQMSEWERYFVSWRNEQKILNDKVGIP
;
A
#
# COMPACT_ATOMS: atom_id res chain seq x y z
N MET A 1 -41.78 40.01 -18.22
CA MET A 1 -40.56 39.91 -17.36
C MET A 1 -39.44 40.73 -18.00
N ASN A 2 -38.92 41.74 -17.31
CA ASN A 2 -37.97 42.72 -17.86
C ASN A 2 -36.60 42.07 -18.18
N THR A 3 -35.92 42.47 -19.26
CA THR A 3 -34.68 41.84 -19.78
C THR A 3 -33.58 41.77 -18.72
N LYS A 4 -33.44 42.82 -17.89
CA LYS A 4 -32.49 42.85 -16.76
C LYS A 4 -32.74 41.72 -15.74
N ARG A 5 -34.01 41.39 -15.49
CA ARG A 5 -34.40 40.32 -14.55
C ARG A 5 -34.10 38.92 -15.12
N LYS A 6 -34.22 38.74 -16.45
CA LYS A 6 -33.81 37.50 -17.14
C LYS A 6 -32.31 37.27 -17.05
N VAL A 7 -31.51 38.30 -17.34
CA VAL A 7 -30.04 38.22 -17.28
C VAL A 7 -29.56 37.91 -15.86
N PHE A 8 -30.14 38.57 -14.84
CA PHE A 8 -29.82 38.29 -13.45
C PHE A 8 -30.10 36.83 -13.06
N LEU A 9 -31.26 36.28 -13.44
CA LEU A 9 -31.60 34.88 -13.16
C LEU A 9 -30.63 33.90 -13.82
N ILE A 10 -30.23 34.16 -15.07
CA ILE A 10 -29.24 33.32 -15.79
C ILE A 10 -27.90 33.33 -15.04
N ILE A 11 -27.40 34.51 -14.65
CA ILE A 11 -26.13 34.62 -13.91
C ILE A 11 -26.22 33.87 -12.58
N LEU A 12 -27.31 34.02 -11.83
CA LEU A 12 -27.51 33.33 -10.57
C LEU A 12 -27.56 31.80 -10.75
N SER A 13 -28.25 31.31 -11.79
CA SER A 13 -28.28 29.88 -12.12
C SER A 13 -26.90 29.35 -12.49
N CYS A 14 -26.12 30.09 -13.28
CA CYS A 14 -24.75 29.72 -13.60
C CYS A 14 -23.86 29.66 -12.36
N LEU A 15 -23.96 30.66 -11.47
CA LEU A 15 -23.21 30.66 -10.21
C LEU A 15 -23.57 29.46 -9.33
N MET A 16 -24.85 29.13 -9.19
CA MET A 16 -25.26 27.94 -8.44
C MET A 16 -24.71 26.65 -9.05
N LEU A 17 -24.75 26.49 -10.37
CA LEU A 17 -24.20 25.31 -11.03
C LEU A 17 -22.69 25.16 -10.80
N VAL A 18 -21.94 26.27 -10.92
CA VAL A 18 -20.49 26.26 -10.65
C VAL A 18 -20.20 25.94 -9.19
N SER A 19 -20.95 26.49 -8.25
CA SER A 19 -20.79 26.19 -6.82
C SER A 19 -21.11 24.72 -6.50
N LEU A 20 -22.20 24.18 -7.04
CA LEU A 20 -22.57 22.77 -6.84
C LEU A 20 -21.51 21.82 -7.41
N TYR A 21 -21.00 22.12 -8.60
CA TYR A 21 -19.93 21.34 -9.21
C TYR A 21 -18.62 21.44 -8.40
N GLY A 22 -18.27 22.63 -7.93
CA GLY A 22 -17.09 22.82 -7.05
C GLY A 22 -17.21 22.03 -5.74
N ILE A 23 -18.37 22.04 -5.10
CA ILE A 23 -18.64 21.24 -3.88
C ILE A 23 -18.51 19.74 -4.18
N HIS A 24 -19.00 19.28 -5.33
CA HIS A 24 -18.87 17.89 -5.74
C HIS A 24 -17.41 17.48 -5.89
N LEU A 25 -16.59 18.27 -6.60
CA LEU A 25 -15.17 18.01 -6.77
C LEU A 25 -14.41 17.97 -5.44
N ILE A 26 -14.72 18.88 -4.52
CA ILE A 26 -14.12 18.93 -3.18
C ILE A 26 -14.45 17.66 -2.38
N LYS A 27 -15.71 17.20 -2.44
CA LYS A 27 -16.14 15.96 -1.77
C LYS A 27 -15.46 14.73 -2.36
N ASP A 28 -15.35 14.67 -3.69
CA ASP A 28 -14.70 13.55 -4.37
C ASP A 28 -13.20 13.49 -4.05
N ASN A 29 -12.53 14.66 -4.02
CA ASN A 29 -11.13 14.74 -3.59
C ASN A 29 -10.95 14.24 -2.16
N TYR A 30 -11.78 14.71 -1.22
CA TYR A 30 -11.73 14.27 0.17
C TYR A 30 -11.98 12.77 0.33
N ARG A 31 -12.99 12.24 -0.37
CA ARG A 31 -13.28 10.81 -0.39
C ARG A 31 -12.09 10.01 -0.93
N PHE A 32 -11.48 10.49 -2.01
CA PHE A 32 -10.28 9.86 -2.56
C PHE A 32 -9.13 9.86 -1.54
N GLY A 33 -8.93 10.94 -0.78
CA GLY A 33 -7.97 10.99 0.33
C GLY A 33 -8.24 9.97 1.45
N LEU A 34 -9.51 9.78 1.84
CA LEU A 34 -9.91 8.77 2.82
C LEU A 34 -9.64 7.34 2.34
N GLU A 35 -9.99 7.08 1.08
CA GLU A 35 -9.75 5.80 0.42
C GLU A 35 -8.25 5.50 0.33
N LEU A 36 -7.45 6.52 -0.04
CA LEU A 36 -5.98 6.47 -0.04
C LEU A 36 -5.45 6.13 1.37
N TYR A 37 -5.86 6.88 2.39
CA TYR A 37 -5.46 6.62 3.79
C TYR A 37 -5.79 5.20 4.26
N SER A 38 -7.00 4.71 3.96
CA SER A 38 -7.44 3.37 4.34
C SER A 38 -6.55 2.29 3.74
N ALA A 39 -6.23 2.41 2.45
CA ALA A 39 -5.37 1.44 1.78
C ALA A 39 -3.90 1.54 2.26
N VAL A 40 -3.35 2.74 2.48
CA VAL A 40 -2.02 2.91 3.10
C VAL A 40 -1.93 2.18 4.45
N ASN A 41 -2.94 2.35 5.30
CA ASN A 41 -2.94 1.73 6.63
C ASN A 41 -3.04 0.20 6.58
N LYS A 42 -3.77 -0.36 5.61
CA LYS A 42 -3.78 -1.81 5.40
C LYS A 42 -2.40 -2.30 4.93
N MET A 43 -1.80 -1.61 3.96
CA MET A 43 -0.54 -2.05 3.37
C MET A 43 0.64 -1.94 4.34
N SER A 44 0.68 -0.92 5.21
CA SER A 44 1.74 -0.83 6.22
C SER A 44 1.78 -2.04 7.15
N VAL A 45 0.62 -2.53 7.57
CA VAL A 45 0.52 -3.73 8.42
C VAL A 45 1.01 -4.96 7.64
N GLN A 46 0.57 -5.12 6.40
CA GLN A 46 0.94 -6.28 5.59
C GLN A 46 2.43 -6.31 5.23
N SER A 47 3.00 -5.17 4.85
CA SER A 47 4.43 -5.05 4.53
C SER A 47 5.30 -5.28 5.76
N MET A 48 4.89 -4.74 6.92
CA MET A 48 5.59 -4.93 8.19
C MET A 48 5.58 -6.41 8.61
N ASN A 49 4.43 -7.07 8.53
CA ASN A 49 4.29 -8.48 8.90
C ASN A 49 5.15 -9.37 8.01
N LEU A 50 5.20 -9.12 6.70
CA LEU A 50 6.03 -9.89 5.78
C LEU A 50 7.52 -9.63 5.99
N ALA A 51 7.93 -8.37 6.19
CA ALA A 51 9.31 -8.04 6.53
C ALA A 51 9.76 -8.75 7.82
N TYR A 52 8.90 -8.76 8.84
CA TYR A 52 9.14 -9.48 10.10
C TYR A 52 9.23 -10.99 9.87
N GLY A 53 8.31 -11.58 9.09
CA GLY A 53 8.32 -13.00 8.75
C GLY A 53 9.61 -13.42 8.03
N ILE A 54 10.06 -12.63 7.05
CA ILE A 54 11.34 -12.85 6.36
C ILE A 54 12.49 -12.77 7.36
N GLY A 55 12.57 -11.71 8.17
CA GLY A 55 13.67 -11.51 9.12
C GLY A 55 13.70 -12.54 10.26
N TYR A 56 12.54 -13.10 10.63
CA TYR A 56 12.46 -14.22 11.55
C TYR A 56 13.05 -15.49 10.92
N LEU A 57 12.61 -15.84 9.71
CA LEU A 57 13.05 -17.05 9.03
C LEU A 57 14.55 -16.99 8.64
N GLU A 58 15.06 -15.81 8.25
CA GLU A 58 16.50 -15.57 8.05
C GLU A 58 17.31 -15.92 9.32
N LYS A 59 16.83 -15.54 10.50
CA LYS A 59 17.51 -15.81 11.78
C LYS A 59 17.45 -17.28 12.18
N GLU A 60 16.32 -17.95 11.92
CA GLU A 60 16.18 -19.37 12.18
C GLU A 60 17.20 -20.16 11.33
N PHE A 61 17.31 -19.87 10.02
CA PHE A 61 18.29 -20.52 9.16
C PHE A 61 19.75 -20.17 9.50
N ALA A 62 20.03 -18.95 9.97
CA ALA A 62 21.38 -18.54 10.34
C ALA A 62 21.89 -19.18 11.65
N ASN A 63 20.98 -19.53 12.58
CA ASN A 63 21.33 -20.06 13.90
C ASN A 63 21.10 -21.56 14.07
N ALA A 64 20.36 -22.20 13.16
CA ALA A 64 20.05 -23.62 13.23
C ALA A 64 21.20 -24.50 12.74
N ASP A 65 21.44 -25.63 13.43
CA ASP A 65 22.00 -26.81 12.77
C ASP A 65 20.87 -27.43 11.96
N TRP A 66 20.61 -26.86 10.78
CA TRP A 66 19.44 -27.07 9.90
C TRP A 66 19.14 -28.54 9.54
N LYS A 67 20.06 -29.48 9.82
CA LYS A 67 19.83 -30.93 9.70
C LYS A 67 19.15 -31.56 10.91
N ASN A 68 19.22 -30.91 12.07
CA ASN A 68 18.80 -31.43 13.37
C ASN A 68 17.71 -30.57 14.04
N ASP A 69 17.60 -29.28 13.66
CA ASP A 69 16.64 -28.34 14.24
C ASP A 69 15.33 -28.26 13.45
N ASN A 70 14.21 -28.18 14.16
CA ASN A 70 12.90 -27.96 13.56
C ASN A 70 12.68 -26.46 13.32
N ILE A 71 12.95 -26.00 12.10
CA ILE A 71 12.79 -24.59 11.70
C ILE A 71 11.30 -24.28 11.48
N SER A 72 10.80 -23.27 12.19
CA SER A 72 9.41 -22.83 12.07
C SER A 72 9.22 -21.77 10.97
N SER A 73 8.52 -22.11 9.90
CA SER A 73 8.13 -21.15 8.84
C SER A 73 6.80 -20.43 9.11
N HIS A 74 6.09 -20.78 10.18
CA HIS A 74 4.68 -20.40 10.39
C HIS A 74 4.42 -18.89 10.31
N ALA A 75 5.29 -18.07 10.89
CA ALA A 75 5.16 -16.61 10.87
C ALA A 75 5.32 -16.05 9.45
N PHE A 76 6.28 -16.57 8.69
CA PHE A 76 6.50 -16.22 7.29
C PHE A 76 5.32 -16.66 6.42
N ASP A 77 4.87 -17.91 6.55
CA ASP A 77 3.75 -18.44 5.75
C ASP A 77 2.45 -17.68 6.02
N SER A 78 2.17 -17.37 7.28
CA SER A 78 0.99 -16.59 7.68
C SER A 78 1.04 -15.16 7.13
N ALA A 79 2.21 -14.52 7.20
CA ALA A 79 2.39 -13.18 6.64
C ALA A 79 2.25 -13.17 5.12
N LEU A 80 2.80 -14.16 4.44
CA LEU A 80 2.74 -14.28 2.98
C LEU A 80 1.31 -14.57 2.49
N LEU A 81 0.57 -15.44 3.18
CA LEU A 81 -0.85 -15.69 2.91
C LEU A 81 -1.68 -14.42 3.15
N SER A 82 -1.42 -13.68 4.22
CA SER A 82 -2.12 -12.44 4.56
C SER A 82 -1.85 -11.34 3.53
N VAL A 83 -0.60 -11.20 3.07
CA VAL A 83 -0.24 -10.33 1.95
C VAL A 83 -1.00 -10.78 0.72
N ARG A 84 -0.95 -12.05 0.32
CA ARG A 84 -1.65 -12.55 -0.88
C ARG A 84 -3.17 -12.37 -0.85
N SER A 85 -3.80 -12.48 0.31
CA SER A 85 -5.25 -12.24 0.45
C SER A 85 -5.63 -10.76 0.48
N SER A 86 -4.65 -9.88 0.73
CA SER A 86 -4.88 -8.44 0.93
C SER A 86 -4.30 -7.58 -0.20
N PHE A 87 -3.20 -8.01 -0.82
CA PHE A 87 -2.60 -7.52 -2.06
C PHE A 87 -3.19 -8.34 -3.20
N GLY A 88 -4.01 -7.70 -4.03
CA GLY A 88 -4.69 -8.37 -5.13
C GLY A 88 -6.03 -8.91 -4.70
N TYR A 89 -7.10 -8.30 -5.21
CA TYR A 89 -8.20 -8.96 -5.93
C TYR A 89 -9.33 -7.95 -6.20
N GLU A 90 -9.44 -6.85 -5.44
CA GLU A 90 -10.43 -5.81 -5.72
C GLU A 90 -9.92 -4.39 -5.43
N ASN A 91 -10.02 -3.53 -6.45
CA ASN A 91 -10.12 -2.07 -6.38
C ASN A 91 -9.47 -1.42 -5.15
N MET A 92 -8.15 -1.54 -5.01
CA MET A 92 -7.44 -0.67 -4.10
C MET A 92 -7.14 0.65 -4.82
N PRO A 93 -7.62 1.80 -4.32
CA PRO A 93 -7.34 3.12 -4.89
C PRO A 93 -5.88 3.58 -4.69
N LEU A 94 -4.96 2.62 -4.47
CA LEU A 94 -3.52 2.83 -4.40
C LEU A 94 -2.81 2.01 -5.47
N LEU A 95 -2.28 2.76 -6.42
CA LEU A 95 -1.13 2.43 -7.25
C LEU A 95 -1.36 1.29 -8.24
N ASP A 96 -2.24 1.48 -9.22
CA ASP A 96 -2.52 0.45 -10.23
C ASP A 96 -1.23 -0.22 -10.77
N ASP A 97 -0.18 0.56 -11.05
CA ASP A 97 1.12 0.05 -11.50
C ASP A 97 2.01 -0.55 -10.38
N VAL A 98 2.12 0.09 -9.21
CA VAL A 98 3.01 -0.38 -8.12
C VAL A 98 2.40 -1.58 -7.41
N SER A 99 1.08 -1.58 -7.23
CA SER A 99 0.30 -2.71 -6.74
C SER A 99 0.45 -3.92 -7.65
N PHE A 100 0.39 -3.73 -8.98
CA PHE A 100 0.60 -4.82 -9.93
C PHE A 100 1.99 -5.46 -9.78
N ARG A 101 3.05 -4.64 -9.72
CA ARG A 101 4.43 -5.15 -9.58
C ARG A 101 4.66 -5.87 -8.26
N TRP A 102 4.22 -5.28 -7.15
CA TRP A 102 4.32 -5.91 -5.84
C TRP A 102 3.50 -7.19 -5.76
N ASN A 103 2.29 -7.20 -6.30
CA ASN A 103 1.46 -8.40 -6.38
C ASN A 103 2.16 -9.51 -7.18
N ALA A 104 2.74 -9.19 -8.35
CA ALA A 104 3.50 -10.15 -9.13
C ALA A 104 4.69 -10.72 -8.33
N ARG A 105 5.40 -9.86 -7.60
CA ARG A 105 6.52 -10.28 -6.74
C ARG A 105 6.08 -11.15 -5.56
N PHE A 106 4.95 -10.84 -4.93
CA PHE A 106 4.41 -11.66 -3.84
C PHE A 106 3.90 -13.01 -4.33
N GLU A 107 3.27 -13.06 -5.50
CA GLU A 107 2.84 -14.33 -6.11
C GLU A 107 4.05 -15.16 -6.58
N GLU A 108 5.12 -14.53 -7.04
CA GLU A 108 6.40 -15.21 -7.28
C GLU A 108 6.96 -15.80 -5.98
N LEU A 109 7.11 -15.00 -4.93
CA LEU A 109 7.59 -15.47 -3.62
C LEU A 109 6.72 -16.61 -3.09
N PHE A 110 5.40 -16.48 -3.15
CA PHE A 110 4.46 -17.52 -2.77
C PHE A 110 4.68 -18.81 -3.55
N ARG A 111 4.82 -18.76 -4.87
CA ARG A 111 5.14 -19.96 -5.68
C ARG A 111 6.52 -20.54 -5.34
N GLN A 112 7.47 -19.70 -4.95
CA GLN A 112 8.80 -20.12 -4.55
C GLN A 112 8.85 -20.76 -3.16
N THR A 113 7.86 -20.55 -2.29
CA THR A 113 7.93 -21.00 -0.88
C THR A 113 6.76 -21.88 -0.43
N VAL A 114 5.59 -21.78 -1.08
CA VAL A 114 4.41 -22.55 -0.66
C VAL A 114 4.58 -24.05 -0.91
N ASN A 115 4.22 -24.86 0.08
CA ASN A 115 4.28 -26.32 0.06
C ASN A 115 5.68 -26.90 -0.23
N LYS A 116 6.72 -26.09 -0.05
CA LYS A 116 8.10 -26.53 -0.20
C LYS A 116 8.61 -27.11 1.11
N ASP A 117 9.45 -28.14 1.01
CA ASP A 117 10.15 -28.68 2.18
C ASP A 117 11.17 -27.70 2.73
N ILE A 118 11.71 -28.00 3.91
CA ILE A 118 12.66 -27.12 4.59
C ILE A 118 13.93 -26.89 3.76
N ASP A 119 14.38 -27.89 3.00
CA ASP A 119 15.54 -27.81 2.10
C ASP A 119 15.33 -26.78 0.98
N ALA A 120 14.09 -26.65 0.50
CA ALA A 120 13.76 -25.68 -0.52
C ALA A 120 13.60 -24.26 0.04
N LEU A 121 13.09 -24.10 1.26
CA LEU A 121 13.11 -22.82 1.97
C LEU A 121 14.55 -22.39 2.29
N GLU A 122 15.41 -23.33 2.71
CA GLU A 122 16.84 -23.08 2.91
C GLU A 122 17.48 -22.53 1.63
N ARG A 123 17.19 -23.10 0.46
CA ARG A 123 17.74 -22.57 -0.80
C ARG A 123 17.37 -21.10 -1.03
N VAL A 124 16.12 -20.72 -0.78
CA VAL A 124 15.65 -19.33 -0.95
C VAL A 124 16.28 -18.40 0.10
N PHE A 125 16.38 -18.84 1.36
CA PHE A 125 16.85 -17.98 2.44
C PHE A 125 18.37 -18.02 2.69
N ALA A 126 19.08 -19.04 2.22
CA ALA A 126 20.53 -19.20 2.38
C ALA A 126 21.31 -18.97 1.07
N ARG A 127 20.82 -19.42 -0.10
CA ARG A 127 21.50 -19.17 -1.39
C ARG A 127 21.10 -17.86 -2.03
N GLU A 128 19.85 -17.44 -1.83
CA GLU A 128 19.31 -16.14 -2.27
C GLU A 128 19.16 -15.18 -1.08
N ALA A 129 20.00 -15.35 -0.04
CA ALA A 129 19.97 -14.55 1.18
C ALA A 129 20.05 -13.03 0.90
N ASP A 130 20.85 -12.63 -0.10
CA ASP A 130 20.94 -11.23 -0.52
C ASP A 130 19.63 -10.71 -1.12
N GLU A 131 18.90 -11.55 -1.87
CA GLU A 131 17.62 -11.21 -2.49
C GLU A 131 16.51 -11.09 -1.43
N MET A 132 16.49 -12.00 -0.44
CA MET A 132 15.53 -11.92 0.66
C MET A 132 15.81 -10.75 1.60
N SER A 133 17.09 -10.47 1.88
CA SER A 133 17.50 -9.30 2.65
C SER A 133 17.15 -7.99 1.94
N ASP A 134 17.36 -7.92 0.62
CA ASP A 134 16.94 -6.77 -0.19
C ASP A 134 15.41 -6.62 -0.21
N LEU A 135 14.67 -7.70 -0.40
CA LEU A 135 13.20 -7.70 -0.33
C LEU A 135 12.71 -7.20 1.03
N ARG A 136 13.29 -7.68 2.13
CA ARG A 136 12.96 -7.24 3.49
C ARG A 136 13.20 -5.75 3.65
N LYS A 137 14.35 -5.23 3.23
CA LYS A 137 14.66 -3.78 3.28
C LYS A 137 13.67 -2.95 2.47
N LYS A 138 13.27 -3.42 1.28
CA LYS A 138 12.26 -2.75 0.46
C LYS A 138 10.89 -2.72 1.15
N LEU A 139 10.49 -3.81 1.81
CA LEU A 139 9.25 -3.87 2.59
C LEU A 139 9.30 -2.96 3.83
N GLU A 140 10.44 -2.89 4.52
CA GLU A 140 10.66 -1.97 5.64
C GLU A 140 10.57 -0.51 5.17
N ASN A 141 11.22 -0.17 4.05
CA ASN A 141 11.13 1.17 3.46
C ASN A 141 9.69 1.53 3.06
N MET A 142 8.97 0.59 2.42
CA MET A 142 7.56 0.76 2.07
C MET A 142 6.70 0.98 3.31
N THR A 143 6.93 0.21 4.38
CA THR A 143 6.25 0.37 5.67
C THR A 143 6.47 1.77 6.25
N ASN A 144 7.71 2.25 6.26
CA ASN A 144 8.05 3.59 6.76
C ASN A 144 7.36 4.68 5.94
N CYS A 145 7.39 4.58 4.61
CA CYS A 145 6.70 5.54 3.75
C CYS A 145 5.18 5.59 4.01
N PHE A 146 4.57 4.44 4.28
CA PHE A 146 3.16 4.35 4.63
C PHE A 146 2.85 4.91 6.03
N ILE A 147 3.72 4.65 7.01
CA ILE A 147 3.60 5.24 8.35
C ILE A 147 3.70 6.77 8.27
N ASP A 148 4.71 7.30 7.57
CA ASP A 148 4.89 8.74 7.37
C ASP A 148 3.68 9.39 6.72
N PHE A 149 3.12 8.76 5.67
CA PHE A 149 1.88 9.23 5.05
C PHE A 149 0.72 9.26 6.06
N ARG A 150 0.53 8.16 6.80
CA ARG A 150 -0.55 8.02 7.79
C ARG A 150 -0.46 9.07 8.88
N GLU A 151 0.74 9.34 9.38
CA GLU A 151 0.99 10.35 10.41
C GLU A 151 0.68 11.75 9.89
N ARG A 152 1.16 12.11 8.69
CA ARG A 152 0.81 13.39 8.06
C ARG A 152 -0.69 13.54 7.88
N TYR A 153 -1.38 12.50 7.40
CA TYR A 153 -2.84 12.51 7.25
C TYR A 153 -3.55 12.79 8.58
N ASN A 154 -3.12 12.11 9.65
CA ASN A 154 -3.71 12.25 10.98
C ASN A 154 -3.45 13.61 11.64
N GLN A 155 -2.33 14.25 11.29
CA GLN A 155 -2.01 15.60 11.75
C GLN A 155 -2.79 16.71 11.01
N MET A 156 -3.29 16.44 9.80
CA MET A 156 -4.12 17.38 9.05
C MET A 156 -5.50 17.52 9.70
N SER A 157 -5.97 18.75 9.84
CA SER A 157 -7.36 19.09 10.13
C SER A 157 -8.28 18.62 9.00
N GLU A 158 -9.57 18.44 9.30
CA GLU A 158 -10.55 18.06 8.29
C GLU A 158 -10.60 19.06 7.13
N TRP A 159 -10.45 20.36 7.43
CA TRP A 159 -10.45 21.42 6.42
C TRP A 159 -9.27 21.31 5.46
N GLU A 160 -8.05 21.06 5.96
CA GLU A 160 -6.87 20.84 5.12
C GLU A 160 -7.06 19.65 4.17
N ARG A 161 -7.66 18.57 4.66
CA ARG A 161 -7.90 17.35 3.86
C ARG A 161 -8.83 17.58 2.66
N TYR A 162 -9.69 18.60 2.67
CA TYR A 162 -10.52 18.93 1.51
C TYR A 162 -9.71 19.56 0.35
N PHE A 163 -8.61 20.25 0.67
CA PHE A 163 -7.84 21.04 -0.30
C PHE A 163 -6.48 20.45 -0.65
N VAL A 164 -6.01 19.44 0.09
CA VAL A 164 -4.83 18.66 -0.30
C VAL A 164 -5.07 17.98 -1.65
N SER A 165 -4.09 18.07 -2.53
CA SER A 165 -4.11 17.33 -3.80
C SER A 165 -3.75 15.86 -3.54
N TRP A 166 -4.75 15.06 -3.20
CA TRP A 166 -4.55 13.64 -2.87
C TRP A 166 -4.01 12.81 -4.04
N ARG A 167 -4.28 13.23 -5.28
CA ARG A 167 -3.67 12.62 -6.48
C ARG A 167 -2.17 12.85 -6.56
N ASN A 168 -1.69 14.03 -6.17
CA ASN A 168 -0.26 14.31 -6.10
C ASN A 168 0.39 13.53 -4.95
N GLU A 169 -0.26 13.49 -3.79
CA GLU A 169 0.20 12.68 -2.65
C GLU A 169 0.27 11.19 -2.99
N GLN A 170 -0.72 10.67 -3.73
CA GLN A 170 -0.68 9.33 -4.29
C GLN A 170 0.58 9.17 -5.14
N LYS A 171 0.76 9.99 -6.19
CA LYS A 171 1.93 9.90 -7.09
C LYS A 171 3.27 9.91 -6.35
N ILE A 172 3.45 10.81 -5.39
CA ILE A 172 4.66 10.88 -4.56
C ILE A 172 4.86 9.57 -3.79
N LEU A 173 3.78 9.00 -3.27
CA LEU A 173 3.84 7.73 -2.56
C LEU A 173 4.19 6.57 -3.52
N ASN A 174 3.62 6.52 -4.74
CA ASN A 174 4.00 5.54 -5.77
C ASN A 174 5.51 5.55 -6.02
N ASP A 175 6.06 6.74 -6.23
CA ASP A 175 7.47 6.91 -6.59
C ASP A 175 8.39 6.44 -5.45
N LYS A 176 7.96 6.59 -4.19
CA LYS A 176 8.72 6.16 -3.00
C LYS A 176 8.65 4.67 -2.71
N VAL A 177 7.52 4.02 -3.00
CA VAL A 177 7.28 2.61 -2.64
C VAL A 177 7.35 1.66 -3.83
N GLY A 178 7.56 2.18 -5.04
CA GLY A 178 7.73 1.39 -6.25
C GLY A 178 8.93 0.46 -6.20
N ILE A 179 8.80 -0.70 -6.85
CA ILE A 179 9.93 -1.58 -7.18
C ILE A 179 10.26 -1.43 -8.68
N PRO A 180 11.56 -1.44 -9.05
CA PRO A 180 12.02 -1.30 -10.43
C PRO A 180 11.37 -2.27 -11.43
#